data_AF-X0V087-F1
#
_entry.id   AF-X0V087-F1
#
_cell.length_a   1.000
_cell.length_b   1.000
_cell.length_c   1.000
_cell.angle_alpha   90.00
_cell.angle_beta   90.00
_cell.angle_gamma   90.00
#
_symmetry.space_group_name_H-M   'P 1'
#
loop_
_entity.id
_entity.type
_entity.pdbx_description
1 polymer ?
#
loop_
_entity_poly.entity_id
_entity_poly.type
_entity_poly.pdbx_seq_one_letter_code
_entity_poly.pdbx_strand_id
1 'polypeptide(L)' 'VTLRKRIKALKGVELRPKPLLDGHDLIRLGAVPGPGLGQLAEEMYIAQLEGKLQRKEQAKQWTQKWLKKHRTIEK' A
#
# COMPACT_ATOMS: atom_id res chain seq x y z
N VAL A 1 -38.10 -1.70 8.31
CA VAL A 1 -36.81 -0.96 8.31
C VAL A 1 -36.60 -0.33 6.94
N THR A 2 -36.75 1.00 6.81
CA THR A 2 -36.82 1.71 5.53
C THR A 2 -35.47 1.77 4.81
N LEU A 3 -35.42 1.44 3.52
CA LEU A 3 -34.24 1.46 2.63
C LEU A 3 -33.39 2.73 2.77
N ARG A 4 -34.03 3.87 3.05
CA ARG A 4 -33.37 5.17 3.31
C ARG A 4 -32.35 5.13 4.46
N LYS A 5 -32.59 4.33 5.52
CA LYS A 5 -31.64 4.16 6.64
C LYS A 5 -30.39 3.37 6.22
N ARG A 6 -30.53 2.36 5.35
CA ARG A 6 -29.40 1.54 4.86
C ARG A 6 -28.46 2.34 3.95
N ILE A 7 -29.00 3.16 3.05
CA ILE A 7 -28.20 4.01 2.13
C ILE A 7 -27.39 5.06 2.92
N LYS A 8 -27.95 5.63 3.99
CA LYS A 8 -27.25 6.61 4.84
C LYS A 8 -26.06 6.00 5.60
N ALA A 9 -26.13 4.70 5.95
CA ALA A 9 -25.03 3.99 6.61
C ALA A 9 -23.85 3.70 5.66
N LEU A 10 -24.09 3.63 4.34
CA LEU A 10 -23.05 3.36 3.34
C LEU A 10 -22.24 4.60 2.94
N LYS A 11 -22.72 5.82 3.27
CA LYS A 11 -22.12 7.10 2.86
C LYS A 11 -20.74 7.40 3.46
N GLY A 12 -20.24 6.57 4.39
CA GLY A 12 -18.94 6.75 5.05
C GLY A 12 -18.06 5.50 5.02
N VAL A 13 -18.41 4.49 4.21
CA VAL A 13 -17.53 3.33 4.03
C VAL A 13 -16.37 3.79 3.16
N GLU A 14 -15.16 3.82 3.73
CA GLU A 14 -13.93 4.00 2.97
C GLU A 14 -13.86 2.83 1.97
N LEU A 15 -14.29 3.08 0.72
CA LEU A 15 -14.39 2.04 -0.33
C LEU A 15 -13.05 1.36 -0.62
N ARG A 16 -11.96 1.98 -0.16
CA ARG A 16 -10.60 1.47 -0.30
C ARG A 16 -9.85 1.70 1.01
N PRO A 17 -9.19 0.67 1.58
CA PRO A 17 -8.43 0.83 2.80
C PRO A 17 -7.25 1.77 2.58
N LYS A 18 -6.86 2.54 3.59
CA LYS A 18 -5.60 3.31 3.56
C LYS A 18 -4.40 2.39 3.33
N PRO A 19 -3.38 2.80 2.55
CA PRO A 19 -2.14 2.06 2.41
C PRO A 19 -1.50 1.73 3.76
N LEU A 20 -0.89 0.55 3.88
CA LEU A 20 -0.21 0.10 5.11
C LEU A 20 1.02 0.96 5.44
N LEU A 21 1.69 1.48 4.42
CA LEU A 21 2.82 2.41 4.53
C LEU A 21 2.56 3.63 3.63
N ASP A 22 2.98 4.80 4.08
CA ASP A 22 2.96 6.02 3.27
C ASP A 22 4.31 6.27 2.57
N GLY A 23 4.39 7.34 1.77
CA GLY A 23 5.62 7.67 1.06
C GLY A 23 6.83 7.92 1.97
N HIS A 24 6.62 8.50 3.16
CA HIS A 24 7.70 8.75 4.11
C HIS A 24 8.21 7.45 4.72
N ASP A 25 7.32 6.50 5.02
CA ASP A 25 7.67 5.16 5.45
C ASP A 25 8.54 4.45 4.40
N LEU A 26 8.15 4.51 3.13
CA LEU A 26 8.90 3.88 2.04
C LEU A 26 10.30 4.50 1.87
N ILE A 27 10.40 5.84 1.95
CA ILE A 27 11.69 6.55 1.89
C ILE A 27 12.59 6.15 3.07
N ARG A 28 12.04 6.05 4.29
CA ARG A 28 12.80 5.57 5.47
C ARG A 28 13.31 4.12 5.32
N LEU A 29 12.65 3.30 4.52
CA LEU A 29 13.06 1.93 4.22
C LEU A 29 14.13 1.84 3.12
N GLY A 30 14.53 2.97 2.52
CA GLY A 30 15.57 3.06 1.52
C GLY A 30 15.07 3.28 0.08
N ALA A 31 13.78 3.60 -0.11
CA ALA A 31 13.29 4.04 -1.41
C ALA A 31 13.77 5.48 -1.69
N VAL A 32 14.13 5.75 -2.95
CA VAL A 32 14.55 7.09 -3.40
C VAL A 32 13.37 7.80 -4.06
N PRO A 33 13.12 9.09 -3.79
CA PRO A 33 12.07 9.86 -4.46
C PRO A 33 12.24 9.81 -5.99
N GLY A 34 11.17 9.45 -6.70
CA GLY A 34 11.18 9.31 -8.16
C GLY A 34 10.16 8.27 -8.65
N PRO A 35 10.19 7.91 -9.94
CA PRO A 35 9.26 6.95 -10.53
C PRO A 35 9.23 5.58 -9.80
N GLY A 36 10.40 5.10 -9.36
CA GLY A 36 10.52 3.84 -8.63
C GLY A 36 9.80 3.84 -7.27
N LEU A 37 9.73 4.97 -6.56
CA LEU A 37 8.94 5.09 -5.33
C LEU A 37 7.45 4.94 -5.60
N GLY A 38 6.97 5.54 -6.70
CA GLY A 38 5.58 5.42 -7.14
C GLY A 38 5.21 3.96 -7.46
N GLN A 39 6.06 3.29 -8.24
CA GLN A 39 5.87 1.89 -8.58
C GLN A 39 5.87 0.99 -7.33
N LEU A 40 6.82 1.19 -6.42
CA LEU A 40 6.88 0.48 -5.14
C LEU A 40 5.60 0.66 -4.32
N ALA A 41 5.11 1.90 -4.21
CA ALA A 41 3.90 2.23 -3.46
C ALA A 41 2.66 1.57 -4.09
N GLU A 42 2.55 1.60 -5.41
CA GLU A 42 1.46 0.98 -6.16
C GLU A 42 1.44 -0.54 -6.01
N GLU A 43 2.57 -1.22 -6.23
CA GLU A 43 2.66 -2.67 -6.08
C GLU A 43 2.39 -3.13 -4.64
N MET A 44 2.89 -2.40 -3.64
CA MET A 44 2.59 -2.67 -2.23
C MET A 44 1.09 -2.55 -1.96
N TYR A 45 0.45 -1.50 -2.49
CA TYR A 45 -0.96 -1.26 -2.29
C TYR A 45 -1.83 -2.31 -2.98
N ILE A 46 -1.44 -2.77 -4.18
CA ILE A 46 -2.08 -3.91 -4.84
C ILE A 46 -1.97 -5.17 -3.97
N ALA A 47 -0.78 -5.49 -3.46
CA ALA A 47 -0.57 -6.64 -2.58
C ALA A 47 -1.39 -6.56 -1.28
N GLN A 48 -1.66 -5.35 -0.78
CA GLN A 48 -2.58 -5.13 0.33
C GLN A 48 -4.03 -5.41 -0.06
N LEU A 49 -4.49 -4.90 -1.22
CA LEU A 49 -5.86 -5.14 -1.71
C LEU A 49 -6.13 -6.62 -1.99
N GLU A 50 -5.11 -7.37 -2.43
CA GLU A 50 -5.17 -8.82 -2.60
C GLU A 50 -5.11 -9.60 -1.27
N GLY A 51 -4.95 -8.92 -0.13
CA GLY A 51 -4.85 -9.54 1.18
C GLY A 51 -3.51 -10.24 1.47
N LYS A 52 -2.50 -10.08 0.60
CA LYS A 52 -1.14 -10.59 0.80
C LYS A 52 -0.40 -9.82 1.89
N LEU A 53 -0.74 -8.54 2.05
CA LEU A 53 -0.25 -7.67 3.12
C LEU A 53 -1.42 -7.16 3.94
N GLN A 54 -1.40 -7.42 5.25
CA GLN A 54 -2.49 -7.06 6.16
C GLN A 54 -2.04 -6.13 7.30
N ARG A 55 -0.73 -6.03 7.54
CA ARG A 55 -0.15 -5.23 8.62
C ARG A 55 1.15 -4.56 8.22
N LYS A 56 1.50 -3.48 8.92
CA LYS A 56 2.67 -2.64 8.62
C LYS A 56 3.98 -3.41 8.57
N GLU A 57 4.16 -4.40 9.45
CA GLU A 57 5.40 -5.19 9.51
C GLU A 57 5.59 -6.04 8.24
N GLN A 58 4.50 -6.61 7.72
CA GLN A 58 4.54 -7.37 6.46
C GLN A 58 4.89 -6.45 5.29
N ALA A 59 4.27 -5.26 5.24
CA ALA A 59 4.57 -4.26 4.23
C ALA A 59 6.04 -3.84 4.27
N LYS A 60 6.62 -3.59 5.46
CA LYS A 60 8.04 -3.25 5.61
C LYS A 60 8.96 -4.33 5.06
N GLN A 61 8.72 -5.60 5.42
CA GLN A 61 9.50 -6.73 4.93
C GLN A 61 9.36 -6.91 3.40
N TRP A 62 8.15 -6.73 2.89
CA TRP A 62 7.87 -6.80 1.47
C TRP A 62 8.61 -5.69 0.71
N THR A 63 8.56 -4.45 1.19
CA THR A 63 9.29 -3.30 0.62
C THR A 63 10.79 -3.55 0.56
N GLN A 64 11.38 -4.07 1.64
CA GLN A 64 12.82 -4.40 1.66
C GLN A 64 13.18 -5.46 0.60
N LYS A 65 12.33 -6.48 0.40
CA LYS A 65 12.54 -7.49 -0.65
C LYS A 65 12.40 -6.87 -2.04
N TRP A 66 11.39 -6.02 -2.24
CA TRP A 66 11.17 -5.31 -3.50
C TRP A 66 12.37 -4.45 -3.88
N LEU A 67 12.91 -3.67 -2.94
CA LEU A 67 14.08 -2.83 -3.14
C LEU A 67 15.32 -3.67 -3.49
N LYS A 68 15.54 -4.80 -2.81
CA LYS A 68 16.67 -5.71 -3.14
C LYS A 68 16.55 -6.29 -4.55
N LYS A 69 15.34 -6.67 -4.97
CA LYS A 69 15.08 -7.22 -6.30
C LYS A 69 15.35 -6.18 -7.38
N HIS A 70 14.83 -4.97 -7.24
CA HIS A 70 14.94 -3.93 -8.26
C HIS A 70 16.30 -3.22 -8.29
N ARG A 71 17.01 -3.14 -7.15
CA ARG A 71 18.40 -2.67 -7.11
C ARG A 71 19.36 -3.55 -7.92
N THR A 72 19.00 -4.82 -8.13
CA THR A 72 19.81 -5.77 -8.93
C THR A 72 19.55 -5.62 -10.43
N ILE A 73 18.44 -5.00 -10.83
CA ILE A 73 18.02 -4.87 -12.23
C ILE A 73 18.60 -3.59 -12.88
N GLU A 74 18.99 -2.59 -12.09
CA GLU A 74 19.64 -1.34 -12.55
C GLU A 74 21.18 -1.41 -12.62
N LYS A 75 21.79 -2.60 -12.46
CA LYS A 75 23.23 -2.83 -12.68
C LYS A 75 23.47 -3.65 -13.94
#